data_AF-A0A6P1AEX9-F1
#
_entry.id   AF-A0A6P1AEX9-F1
#
_cell.length_a   1.000
_cell.length_b   1.000
_cell.length_c   1.000
_cell.angle_alpha   90.00
_cell.angle_beta   90.00
_cell.angle_gamma   90.00
#
_symmetry.space_group_name_H-M   'P 1'
#
loop_
_entity.id
_entity.type
_entity.pdbx_description
1 polymer ?
#
loop_
_entity_poly.entity_id
_entity_poly.type
_entity_poly.pdbx_seq_one_letter_code
_entity_poly.pdbx_strand_id
1 'polypeptide(L)' 'MMSSPGTQPKVELEKVVERIFLFRQITHLDRQLLKTALLSKNSFTPKDRMLIKKVVDGVREGKILVADS' A
#
# COMPACT_ATOMS: atom_id res chain seq x y z
N MET A 1 -12.66 32.89 7.53
CA MET A 1 -11.67 31.86 7.14
C MET A 1 -11.75 30.73 8.14
N MET A 2 -12.30 29.58 7.76
CA MET A 2 -12.30 28.37 8.57
C MET A 2 -11.94 27.23 7.63
N SER A 3 -10.70 26.75 7.72
CA SER A 3 -10.25 25.58 6.98
C SER A 3 -10.87 24.35 7.64
N SER A 4 -11.85 23.74 6.99
CA SER A 4 -12.39 22.44 7.39
C SER A 4 -11.24 21.44 7.49
N PRO A 5 -11.21 20.54 8.50
CA PRO A 5 -10.23 19.46 8.52
C PRO A 5 -10.52 18.58 7.31
N GLY A 6 -9.72 18.73 6.26
CA GLY A 6 -9.83 17.93 5.06
C GLY A 6 -9.72 16.48 5.46
N THR A 7 -10.81 15.74 5.33
CA THR A 7 -10.83 14.28 5.38
C THR A 7 -9.92 13.80 4.25
N GLN A 8 -8.62 13.67 4.53
CA GLN A 8 -7.71 13.03 3.59
C GLN A 8 -8.29 11.64 3.34
N PRO A 9 -8.55 11.24 2.07
CA PRO A 9 -9.08 9.93 1.79
C PRO A 9 -8.14 8.90 2.39
N LYS A 10 -8.66 8.14 3.36
CA LYS A 10 -7.87 7.14 4.08
C LYS A 10 -7.57 6.03 3.09
N VAL A 11 -6.34 5.98 2.60
CA VAL A 11 -5.90 4.94 1.68
C VAL A 11 -5.84 3.63 2.46
N GLU A 12 -6.80 2.75 2.22
CA GLU A 12 -6.84 1.45 2.87
C GLU A 12 -5.75 0.53 2.30
N LEU A 13 -4.90 0.00 3.18
CA LEU A 13 -3.77 -0.87 2.81
C LEU A 13 -4.21 -2.04 1.93
N GLU A 14 -5.37 -2.62 2.23
CA GLU A 14 -5.96 -3.74 1.47
C GLU A 14 -6.17 -3.39 -0.01
N LYS A 15 -6.64 -2.17 -0.30
CA LYS A 15 -6.90 -1.73 -1.67
C LYS A 15 -5.61 -1.52 -2.46
N VAL A 16 -4.57 -1.03 -1.80
CA VAL A 16 -3.25 -0.90 -2.43
C VAL A 16 -2.66 -2.28 -2.74
N VAL A 17 -2.78 -3.23 -1.81
CA VAL A 17 -2.30 -4.60 -2.01
C VAL A 17 -3.09 -5.31 -3.12
N GLU A 18 -4.42 -5.20 -3.14
CA GLU A 18 -5.26 -5.73 -4.22
C GLU A 18 -4.81 -5.20 -5.59
N ARG A 19 -4.56 -3.89 -5.68
CA ARG A 19 -4.07 -3.24 -6.91
C ARG A 19 -2.72 -3.81 -7.36
N ILE A 20 -1.75 -3.92 -6.45
CA ILE A 20 -0.42 -4.49 -6.76
C ILE A 20 -0.55 -5.92 -7.31
N PHE A 21 -1.41 -6.73 -6.70
CA PHE A 21 -1.63 -8.11 -7.15
C PHE A 21 -2.38 -8.19 -8.48
N LEU A 22 -3.30 -7.26 -8.74
CA LEU A 22 -4.03 -7.19 -10.00
C LEU A 22 -3.09 -6.90 -11.17
N PHE A 23 -2.21 -5.91 -11.01
CA PHE A 23 -1.26 -5.51 -12.05
C PHE A 23 0.05 -6.30 -12.01
N ARG A 24 0.25 -7.14 -10.99
CA ARG A 24 1.50 -7.88 -10.71
C ARG A 24 2.74 -6.98 -10.74
N GLN A 25 2.58 -5.73 -10.32
CA GLN A 25 3.67 -4.77 -10.31
C GLN A 25 3.53 -3.80 -9.14
N ILE A 26 4.66 -3.28 -8.68
CA ILE A 26 4.76 -2.17 -7.74
C ILE A 26 5.32 -0.97 -8.49
N THR A 27 4.46 -0.01 -8.83
CA THR A 27 4.84 1.27 -9.46
C THR A 27 5.28 2.30 -8.43
N HIS A 28 5.80 3.47 -8.87
CA HIS A 28 6.06 4.58 -7.95
C HIS A 28 4.81 4.98 -7.17
N LEU A 29 3.64 5.03 -7.83
CA LEU A 29 2.37 5.34 -7.19
C LEU A 29 2.03 4.33 -6.08
N ASP A 30 2.19 3.03 -6.33
CA ASP A 30 1.87 2.00 -5.34
C ASP A 30 2.78 2.11 -4.09
N ARG A 31 4.06 2.49 -4.28
CA ARG A 31 4.98 2.77 -3.17
C ARG A 31 4.51 3.96 -2.33
N GLN A 32 4.08 5.05 -2.97
CA GLN A 32 3.54 6.23 -2.26
C GLN A 32 2.24 5.90 -1.52
N LEU A 33 1.36 5.11 -2.13
CA LEU A 33 0.10 4.66 -1.53
C LEU A 33 0.35 3.74 -0.34
N LEU A 34 1.27 2.77 -0.46
CA LEU A 34 1.70 1.93 0.66
C LEU A 34 2.24 2.80 1.80
N LYS A 35 3.16 3.72 1.51
CA LYS A 35 3.75 4.60 2.52
C LYS A 35 2.67 5.43 3.23
N THR A 36 1.76 6.05 2.48
CA THR A 36 0.66 6.85 3.03
C THR A 36 -0.27 6.01 3.90
N ALA A 37 -0.68 4.83 3.41
CA ALA A 37 -1.52 3.90 4.15
C ALA A 37 -0.87 3.48 5.48
N LEU A 38 0.44 3.17 5.47
CA LEU A 38 1.15 2.73 6.67
C LEU A 38 1.41 3.87 7.66
N LEU A 39 1.78 5.06 7.20
CA LEU A 39 2.01 6.23 8.07
C LEU A 39 0.73 6.76 8.70
N SER A 40 -0.43 6.53 8.06
CA SER A 40 -1.74 6.91 8.62
C SER A 40 -2.21 6.04 9.79
N LYS A 41 -1.48 4.95 10.10
CA LYS A 41 -1.83 4.00 11.15
C LYS A 41 -1.00 4.24 12.40
N ASN A 42 -1.67 4.26 13.55
CA ASN A 42 -1.01 4.37 14.86
C ASN A 42 -0.30 3.07 15.28
N SER A 43 -0.71 1.93 14.73
CA SER A 43 -0.09 0.63 14.99
C SER A 43 -0.34 -0.35 13.84
N PHE A 44 0.56 -1.33 13.70
CA PHE A 44 0.43 -2.41 12.72
C PHE A 44 -0.33 -3.59 13.31
N THR A 45 -1.48 -3.90 12.73
CA THR A 45 -2.25 -5.09 13.10
C THR A 45 -1.60 -6.36 12.52
N PRO A 46 -1.93 -7.57 13.03
CA PRO A 46 -1.51 -8.82 12.39
C PRO A 46 -1.94 -8.92 10.92
N LYS A 47 -3.12 -8.39 10.58
CA LYS A 47 -3.62 -8.33 9.21
C LYS A 47 -2.71 -7.49 8.31
N ASP A 48 -2.26 -6.34 8.79
CA ASP A 48 -1.33 -5.46 8.04
C ASP A 48 -0.01 -6.15 7.75
N ARG A 49 0.54 -6.84 8.75
CA ARG A 49 1.78 -7.61 8.61
C ARG A 49 1.62 -8.73 7.57
N MET A 50 0.50 -9.44 7.59
CA MET A 50 0.18 -10.48 6.61
C MET A 50 0.09 -9.90 5.18
N LEU A 51 -0.58 -8.76 5.01
CA LEU A 51 -0.73 -8.10 3.71
C LEU A 51 0.61 -7.65 3.14
N ILE A 52 1.45 -7.00 3.95
CA ILE A 52 2.80 -6.59 3.55
C ILE A 52 3.66 -7.81 3.22
N LYS A 53 3.62 -8.85 4.07
CA LYS A 53 4.34 -10.10 3.84
C LYS A 53 3.97 -10.72 2.49
N LYS A 54 2.68 -10.76 2.14
CA LYS A 54 2.21 -11.27 0.85
C LYS A 54 2.83 -10.52 -0.33
N VAL A 55 2.91 -9.19 -0.27
CA VAL A 55 3.55 -8.37 -1.30
C VAL A 55 5.06 -8.67 -1.37
N VAL A 56 5.75 -8.73 -0.24
CA VAL A 56 7.19 -9.03 -0.17
C VAL A 56 7.49 -10.42 -0.73
N ASP A 57 6.74 -11.44 -0.34
CA ASP A 57 6.89 -12.81 -0.84
C ASP A 57 6.62 -12.85 -2.35
N GLY A 58 5.60 -12.13 -2.84
CA GLY A 58 5.32 -12.02 -4.28
C GLY A 58 6.45 -11.36 -5.07
N VAL A 59 7.15 -10.37 -4.51
CA VAL A 59 8.36 -9.79 -5.14
C VAL A 59 9.51 -10.80 -5.12
N ARG A 60 9.77 -11.44 -3.99
CA ARG A 60 10.87 -12.41 -3.83
C ARG A 60 10.72 -13.61 -4.76
N GLU A 61 9.50 -14.07 -4.98
CA GLU A 61 9.17 -15.19 -5.85
C GLU A 61 9.08 -14.80 -7.33
N GLY A 62 9.28 -13.51 -7.68
CA GLY A 62 9.17 -13.01 -9.06
C GLY A 62 7.74 -12.95 -9.59
N LYS A 63 6.72 -13.06 -8.73
CA LYS A 63 5.29 -12.95 -9.09
C LYS A 63 4.83 -11.49 -9.22
N ILE A 64 5.57 -10.57 -8.59
CA ILE A 64 5.34 -9.13 -8.63
C ILE A 64 6.63 -8.46 -9.09
N LEU A 65 6.54 -7.67 -10.16
CA LEU A 65 7.65 -6.88 -10.66
C LEU A 65 7.75 -5.56 -9.91
N VAL A 66 8.97 -5.08 -9.65
CA VAL A 66 9.16 -3.70 -9.17
C VAL A 66 9.38 -2.83 -10.40
N ALA A 67 8.41 -1.98 -10.71
CA ALA A 67 8.46 -1.09 -11.86
C ALA A 67 9.03 0.27 -11.45
N ASP A 68 9.89 0.83 -12.32
CA ASP A 68 10.56 2.12 -12.10
C ASP A 68 9.81 3.29 -12.74
N SER A 69 8.59 3.05 -13.22
CA SER A 69 7.70 4.04 -13.83
C SER A 69 6.97 4.93 -12.82
#